data_AF-A0A453RPW8-F1
#
_entry.id   AF-A0A453RPW8-F1
#
_cell.length_a   1.000
_cell.length_b   1.000
_cell.length_c   1.000
_cell.angle_alpha   90.00
_cell.angle_beta   90.00
_cell.angle_gamma   90.00
#
_symmetry.space_group_name_H-M   'P 1'
#
loop_
_entity.id
_entity.type
_entity.pdbx_description
1 polymer ?
#
loop_
_entity_poly.entity_id
_entity_poly.type
_entity_poly.pdbx_seq_one_letter_code
_entity_poly.pdbx_strand_id
1 'polypeptide(L)'
;MDLICSFVRVNLFSDKIPRKMILQVYNILHVMLKGGRDCEFYHRLVQFVDSYDPPVKGLHEDLNFVSPRIGEVLEAVGPIIFLSTDTKKLRNEGFLSPFHPRYPDILTNSAHPMRAQDLANVTSYREWVLLGYLVCPDELLRVTSIDVAMVVLKENLVLPLFRDEYILLHENYQHYVLPKVLESKRMAKSGRTKQKEADMEYNIAKQVEKMLTEVHEQALVACDAIHHERRILLKQEVGRMVLFFTDQPSLLAPNIQMVFSALALAQCEVVWYFQHVGIASSKSTRGRTVDIDATDPTIGFILDGMGKLCCLVRKYIAAIKGYALSYLSSCAGRIRFLLGTPGMVALDLDATLKGLFQQVLHCLENIPKPQGENVPAITCDLTDLRKHWLSILMIVTSSRSSINIRHLEKATMSTGKEGLVSEGNAAYSWSRCVDELESQLSKHGSLKKLYFYHQHLTTV
;
A
#
# COMPACT_ATOMS: atom_id res chain seq x y z
N MET A 1 6.45 -3.95 5.00
CA MET A 1 5.52 -3.00 5.66
C MET A 1 4.18 -3.64 6.03
N ASP A 2 3.54 -4.44 5.17
CA ASP A 2 2.25 -5.08 5.51
C ASP A 2 2.28 -5.90 6.82
N LEU A 3 3.35 -6.66 7.06
CA LEU A 3 3.55 -7.39 8.31
C LEU A 3 3.64 -6.46 9.52
N ILE A 4 4.37 -5.34 9.40
CA ILE A 4 4.49 -4.32 10.45
C ILE A 4 3.12 -3.70 10.72
N CYS A 5 2.38 -3.31 9.68
CA CYS A 5 1.04 -2.74 9.84
C CYS A 5 0.07 -3.74 10.48
N SER A 6 0.18 -5.03 10.15
CA SER A 6 -0.63 -6.09 10.78
C SER A 6 -0.26 -6.27 12.25
N PHE A 7 1.03 -6.27 12.58
CA PHE A 7 1.52 -6.32 13.95
C PHE A 7 1.03 -5.12 14.78
N VAL A 8 1.12 -3.91 14.24
CA VAL A 8 0.60 -2.70 14.88
C VAL A 8 -0.92 -2.80 15.08
N ARG A 9 -1.68 -3.18 14.05
CA ARG A 9 -3.14 -3.33 14.14
C ARG A 9 -3.58 -4.33 15.20
N VAL A 10 -2.93 -5.48 15.29
CA VAL A 10 -3.26 -6.50 16.30
C VAL A 10 -3.06 -5.93 17.70
N ASN A 11 -1.94 -5.23 17.94
CA ASN A 11 -1.67 -4.61 19.24
C ASN A 11 -2.65 -3.47 19.57
N LEU A 12 -2.95 -2.59 18.62
CA LEU A 12 -3.95 -1.53 18.80
C LEU A 12 -5.36 -2.11 19.03
N PHE A 13 -5.72 -3.17 18.30
CA PHE A 13 -7.01 -3.83 18.46
C PHE A 13 -7.14 -4.51 19.83
N SER A 14 -6.02 -5.03 20.33
CA SER A 14 -5.98 -5.70 21.62
C SER A 14 -6.26 -4.77 22.82
N ASP A 15 -6.13 -3.45 22.63
CA ASP A 15 -6.52 -2.43 23.63
C ASP A 15 -8.02 -2.39 23.89
N LYS A 16 -8.82 -2.78 22.88
CA LYS A 16 -10.28 -2.82 22.99
C LYS A 16 -10.80 -3.99 23.83
N ILE A 17 -9.91 -4.89 24.22
CA ILE A 17 -10.23 -6.08 25.01
C ILE A 17 -9.64 -5.88 26.41
N PRO A 18 -10.39 -6.18 27.50
CA PRO A 18 -9.87 -6.08 28.87
C PRO A 18 -8.89 -7.22 29.18
N ARG A 19 -7.74 -7.24 28.48
CA ARG A 19 -6.74 -8.33 28.48
C ARG A 19 -6.28 -8.70 29.89
N LYS A 20 -5.92 -7.71 30.70
CA LYS A 20 -5.44 -7.93 32.08
C LYS A 20 -6.48 -8.65 32.93
N MET A 21 -7.74 -8.22 32.85
CA MET A 21 -8.84 -8.83 33.58
C MET A 21 -9.07 -10.28 33.13
N ILE A 22 -9.11 -10.53 31.82
CA ILE A 22 -9.31 -11.90 31.26
C ILE A 22 -8.20 -12.83 31.74
N LEU A 23 -6.94 -12.40 31.65
CA LEU A 23 -5.79 -13.20 32.07
C LEU A 23 -5.80 -13.48 33.58
N GLN A 24 -6.12 -12.48 34.39
CA GLN A 24 -6.22 -12.63 35.84
C GLN A 24 -7.34 -13.59 36.24
N VAL A 25 -8.55 -13.41 35.69
CA VAL A 25 -9.71 -14.26 36.00
C VAL A 25 -9.43 -15.71 35.59
N TYR A 26 -8.90 -15.92 34.38
CA TYR A 26 -8.54 -17.25 33.92
C TYR A 26 -7.51 -17.93 34.83
N ASN A 27 -6.44 -17.21 35.21
CA ASN A 27 -5.41 -17.77 36.09
C ASN A 27 -5.96 -18.11 37.48
N ILE A 28 -6.82 -17.26 38.05
CA ILE A 28 -7.50 -17.53 39.33
C ILE A 28 -8.32 -18.82 39.23
N LEU A 29 -9.18 -18.93 38.21
CA LEU A 29 -10.04 -20.11 38.02
C LEU A 29 -9.21 -21.38 37.81
N HIS A 30 -8.11 -21.31 37.04
CA HIS A 30 -7.25 -22.45 36.83
C HIS A 30 -6.59 -22.91 38.13
N VAL A 31 -6.01 -21.98 38.91
CA VAL A 31 -5.39 -22.29 40.21
C VAL A 31 -6.40 -22.96 41.15
N MET A 32 -7.65 -22.47 41.17
CA MET A 32 -8.72 -23.04 42.00
C MET A 32 -9.16 -24.45 41.56
N LEU A 33 -9.24 -24.72 40.25
CA LEU A 33 -9.78 -25.97 39.72
C LEU A 33 -8.75 -27.09 39.59
N LYS A 34 -7.54 -26.76 39.14
CA LYS A 34 -6.51 -27.76 38.81
C LYS A 34 -5.35 -27.80 39.80
N GLY A 35 -5.21 -26.77 40.64
CA GLY A 35 -4.02 -26.58 41.46
C GLY A 35 -2.80 -26.19 40.62
N GLY A 36 -1.89 -25.41 41.19
CA GLY A 36 -0.68 -24.96 40.48
C GLY A 36 -0.93 -23.93 39.37
N ARG A 37 0.11 -23.64 38.58
CA ARG A 37 0.07 -22.67 37.48
C ARG A 37 -0.35 -23.37 36.18
N ASP A 38 -1.23 -22.76 35.39
CA ASP A 38 -1.69 -23.31 34.11
C ASP A 38 -0.59 -23.36 33.04
N CYS A 39 0.15 -22.25 32.94
CA CYS A 39 1.04 -22.00 31.82
C CYS A 39 2.42 -21.60 32.34
N GLU A 40 3.47 -22.29 31.89
CA GLU A 40 4.87 -21.97 32.20
C GLU A 40 5.21 -20.50 31.86
N PHE A 41 4.50 -19.93 30.88
CA PHE A 41 4.71 -18.58 30.36
C PHE A 41 3.68 -17.54 30.84
N TYR A 42 2.82 -17.84 31.82
CA TYR A 42 1.82 -16.87 32.30
C TYR A 42 2.47 -15.53 32.71
N HIS A 43 3.57 -15.57 33.47
CA HIS A 43 4.29 -14.36 33.86
C HIS A 43 4.86 -13.60 32.66
N ARG A 44 5.35 -14.30 31.64
CA ARG A 44 5.86 -13.69 30.40
C ARG A 44 4.73 -13.02 29.60
N LEU A 45 3.55 -13.63 29.59
CA LEU A 45 2.36 -13.05 28.95
C LEU A 45 1.87 -11.81 29.70
N VAL A 46 1.86 -11.81 31.04
CA VAL A 46 1.51 -10.63 31.84
C VAL A 46 2.53 -9.51 31.60
N GLN A 47 3.82 -9.81 31.62
CA GLN A 47 4.88 -8.85 31.31
C GLN A 47 4.71 -8.24 29.90
N PHE A 48 4.36 -9.05 28.91
CA PHE A 48 4.07 -8.57 27.56
C PHE A 48 2.83 -7.66 27.53
N VAL A 49 1.75 -8.03 28.21
CA VAL A 49 0.54 -7.19 28.25
C VAL A 49 0.82 -5.87 28.98
N ASP A 50 1.63 -5.88 30.04
CA ASP A 50 2.03 -4.68 30.77
C ASP A 50 2.96 -3.77 29.96
N SER A 51 3.90 -4.32 29.19
CA SER A 51 4.78 -3.50 28.32
C SER A 51 4.02 -2.88 27.14
N TYR A 52 2.86 -3.44 26.79
CA TYR A 52 1.95 -2.94 25.75
C TYR A 52 0.68 -2.30 26.34
N ASP A 53 0.80 -1.61 27.47
CA ASP A 53 -0.30 -0.86 28.10
C ASP A 53 0.10 0.61 28.38
N PRO A 54 -0.33 1.58 27.54
CA PRO A 54 -1.09 1.39 26.30
C PRO A 54 -0.21 0.82 25.16
N PRO A 55 -0.80 0.15 24.15
CA PRO A 55 -0.03 -0.59 23.13
C PRO A 55 0.94 0.26 22.32
N VAL A 56 0.62 1.53 22.07
CA VAL A 56 1.49 2.42 21.28
C VAL A 56 2.85 2.63 21.94
N LYS A 57 2.92 2.65 23.28
CA LYS A 57 4.20 2.79 23.99
C LYS A 57 5.09 1.56 23.78
N GLY A 58 4.54 0.36 23.96
CA GLY A 58 5.27 -0.88 23.67
C GLY A 58 5.71 -0.96 22.20
N LEU A 59 4.86 -0.50 21.28
CA LEU A 59 5.20 -0.43 19.85
C LEU A 59 6.34 0.56 19.54
N HIS A 60 6.39 1.72 20.21
CA HIS A 60 7.50 2.67 20.06
C HIS A 60 8.83 2.04 20.49
N GLU A 61 8.83 1.33 21.62
CA GLU A 61 10.02 0.67 22.14
C GLU A 61 10.48 -0.50 21.25
N ASP A 62 9.55 -1.39 20.88
CA ASP A 62 9.87 -2.59 20.11
C ASP A 62 10.24 -2.29 18.65
N LEU A 63 9.66 -1.25 18.03
CA LEU A 63 9.94 -0.92 16.63
C LEU A 63 11.08 0.10 16.45
N ASN A 64 11.66 0.62 17.54
CA ASN A 64 12.72 1.62 17.48
C ASN A 64 13.91 1.17 16.60
N PHE A 65 14.31 -0.09 16.70
CA PHE A 65 15.45 -0.62 15.93
C PHE A 65 15.22 -0.70 14.41
N VAL A 66 13.96 -0.75 13.97
CA VAL A 66 13.58 -0.73 12.54
C VAL A 66 13.07 0.63 12.07
N SER A 67 12.93 1.61 12.98
CA SER A 67 12.37 2.93 12.70
C SER A 67 13.02 3.60 11.47
N PRO A 68 14.37 3.65 11.33
CA PRO A 68 14.97 4.29 10.17
C PRO A 68 14.60 3.61 8.85
N ARG A 69 14.44 2.27 8.86
CA ARG A 69 14.05 1.54 7.65
C ARG A 69 12.58 1.77 7.30
N ILE A 70 11.72 1.92 8.31
CA ILE A 70 10.32 2.32 8.11
C ILE A 70 10.28 3.70 7.45
N GLY A 71 10.99 4.69 8.00
CA GLY A 71 11.05 6.04 7.43
C GLY A 71 11.49 6.06 5.96
N GLU A 72 12.52 5.29 5.60
CA GLU A 72 12.98 5.18 4.20
C GLU A 72 11.91 4.62 3.25
N VAL A 73 11.13 3.63 3.71
CA VAL A 73 10.05 3.05 2.91
C VAL A 73 8.88 4.02 2.78
N LEU A 74 8.55 4.78 3.83
CA LEU A 74 7.48 5.78 3.79
C LEU A 74 7.82 6.95 2.85
N GLU A 75 9.07 7.39 2.81
CA GLU A 75 9.52 8.39 1.83
C GLU A 75 9.47 7.84 0.40
N ALA A 76 9.83 6.57 0.20
CA ALA A 76 9.82 5.93 -1.11
C ALA A 76 8.42 5.82 -1.74
N VAL A 77 7.36 5.67 -0.93
CA VAL A 77 5.97 5.63 -1.42
C VAL A 77 5.35 7.02 -1.62
N GLY A 78 6.00 8.08 -1.11
CA GLY A 78 5.54 9.47 -1.18
C GLY A 78 5.11 9.93 -2.58
N PRO A 79 5.88 9.70 -3.66
CA PRO A 79 5.50 10.11 -5.01
C PRO A 79 4.14 9.56 -5.48
N ILE A 80 3.81 8.32 -5.12
CA ILE A 80 2.54 7.68 -5.48
C ILE A 80 1.40 8.23 -4.62
N ILE A 81 1.65 8.51 -3.34
CA ILE A 81 0.69 9.17 -2.47
C ILE A 81 0.33 10.56 -3.03
N PHE A 82 1.33 11.38 -3.37
CA PHE A 82 1.10 12.69 -3.98
C PHE A 82 0.34 12.60 -5.30
N LEU A 83 0.68 11.63 -6.16
CA LEU A 83 -0.04 11.40 -7.41
C LEU A 83 -1.50 11.01 -7.17
N SER A 84 -1.77 10.16 -6.18
CA SER A 84 -3.14 9.72 -5.84
C SER A 84 -4.04 10.86 -5.33
N THR A 85 -3.44 11.92 -4.78
CA THR A 85 -4.15 13.07 -4.25
C THR A 85 -4.41 14.14 -5.30
N ASP A 86 -3.57 14.23 -6.33
CA ASP A 86 -3.69 15.24 -7.38
C ASP A 86 -4.68 14.80 -8.49
N THR A 87 -5.98 15.01 -8.22
CA THR A 87 -7.08 14.73 -9.16
C THR A 87 -6.90 15.43 -10.50
N LYS A 88 -6.36 16.66 -10.50
CA LYS A 88 -6.13 17.46 -11.71
C LYS A 88 -5.05 16.81 -12.57
N LYS A 89 -3.94 16.39 -11.96
CA LYS A 89 -2.87 15.68 -12.68
C LYS A 89 -3.32 14.31 -13.18
N LEU A 90 -4.06 13.55 -12.37
CA LEU A 90 -4.64 12.27 -12.80
C LEU A 90 -5.51 12.43 -14.06
N ARG A 91 -6.33 13.48 -14.10
CA ARG A 91 -7.20 13.81 -15.25
C ARG A 91 -6.40 14.33 -16.45
N ASN A 92 -5.54 15.34 -16.25
CA ASN A 92 -4.87 16.05 -17.32
C ASN A 92 -3.85 15.21 -18.08
N GLU A 93 -3.22 14.26 -17.38
CA GLU A 93 -2.23 13.33 -17.93
C GLU A 93 -2.87 11.97 -18.29
N GLY A 94 -4.17 11.79 -18.01
CA GLY A 94 -4.91 10.58 -18.38
C GLY A 94 -4.36 9.29 -17.78
N PHE A 95 -3.88 9.31 -16.52
CA PHE A 95 -3.30 8.13 -15.85
C PHE A 95 -4.27 6.95 -15.72
N LEU A 96 -5.57 7.24 -15.66
CA LEU A 96 -6.66 6.24 -15.59
C LEU A 96 -7.54 6.28 -16.86
N SER A 97 -7.11 6.96 -17.93
CA SER A 97 -7.91 7.05 -19.15
C SER A 97 -7.41 6.03 -20.17
N PRO A 98 -8.29 5.17 -20.73
CA PRO A 98 -7.90 4.18 -21.72
C PRO A 98 -7.40 4.78 -23.04
N PHE A 99 -7.79 6.03 -23.35
CA PHE A 99 -7.26 6.83 -24.45
C PHE A 99 -6.72 8.15 -23.91
N HIS A 100 -5.64 8.66 -24.50
CA HIS A 100 -5.02 9.89 -23.99
C HIS A 100 -5.88 11.11 -24.37
N PRO A 101 -6.27 12.00 -23.43
CA PRO A 101 -7.11 13.16 -23.73
C PRO A 101 -6.56 14.10 -24.81
N ARG A 102 -5.23 14.15 -24.96
CA ARG A 102 -4.54 14.97 -25.98
C ARG A 102 -4.14 14.20 -27.25
N TYR A 103 -4.17 12.86 -27.22
CA TYR A 103 -3.71 12.02 -28.34
C TYR A 103 -4.68 10.84 -28.54
N PRO A 104 -5.89 11.10 -29.06
CA PRO A 104 -6.91 10.07 -29.22
C PRO A 104 -6.52 8.97 -30.22
N ASP A 105 -5.59 9.26 -31.14
CA ASP A 105 -5.07 8.28 -32.11
C ASP A 105 -4.16 7.23 -31.46
N ILE A 106 -3.67 7.51 -30.23
CA ILE A 106 -2.89 6.56 -29.44
C ILE A 106 -3.87 5.76 -28.56
N LEU A 107 -4.34 4.64 -29.11
CA LEU A 107 -5.30 3.73 -28.47
C LEU A 107 -4.75 2.97 -27.25
N THR A 108 -3.46 3.12 -26.96
CA THR A 108 -2.80 2.57 -25.77
C THR A 108 -1.92 3.64 -25.16
N ASN A 109 -2.33 4.23 -24.03
CA ASN A 109 -1.49 5.18 -23.30
C ASN A 109 -0.28 4.40 -22.73
N SER A 110 0.78 4.21 -23.52
CA SER A 110 1.94 3.37 -23.18
C SER A 110 3.01 4.09 -22.35
N ALA A 111 2.91 5.42 -22.18
CA ALA A 111 3.90 6.23 -21.47
C ALA A 111 3.63 6.36 -19.95
N HIS A 112 2.37 6.35 -19.53
CA HIS A 112 1.94 6.44 -18.14
C HIS A 112 1.66 5.13 -17.36
N PRO A 113 1.57 3.91 -17.95
CA PRO A 113 1.15 2.70 -17.23
C PRO A 113 2.04 2.33 -16.05
N MET A 114 3.36 2.48 -16.18
CA MET A 114 4.28 2.07 -15.11
C MET A 114 4.11 2.92 -13.85
N ARG A 115 3.88 4.23 -14.00
CA ARG A 115 3.59 5.12 -12.85
C ARG A 115 2.16 4.98 -12.34
N ALA A 116 1.21 4.65 -13.22
CA ALA A 116 -0.18 4.40 -12.83
C ALA A 116 -0.36 3.06 -12.11
N GLN A 117 0.43 2.04 -12.44
CA GLN A 117 0.33 0.69 -11.89
C GLN A 117 0.52 0.67 -10.37
N ASP A 118 1.41 1.51 -9.85
CA ASP A 118 1.63 1.61 -8.40
C ASP A 118 0.42 2.19 -7.64
N LEU A 119 -0.48 2.91 -8.32
CA LEU A 119 -1.75 3.37 -7.72
C LEU A 119 -2.62 2.19 -7.27
N ALA A 120 -2.43 0.98 -7.83
CA ALA A 120 -3.11 -0.22 -7.35
C ALA A 120 -2.79 -0.55 -5.88
N ASN A 121 -1.68 -0.04 -5.34
CA ASN A 121 -1.25 -0.24 -3.95
C ASN A 121 -1.51 0.97 -3.05
N VAL A 122 -2.22 2.01 -3.54
CA VAL A 122 -2.44 3.27 -2.81
C VAL A 122 -3.05 3.08 -1.42
N THR A 123 -4.00 2.15 -1.27
CA THR A 123 -4.64 1.86 0.02
C THR A 123 -3.61 1.38 1.04
N SER A 124 -2.76 0.43 0.64
CA SER A 124 -1.67 -0.06 1.50
C SER A 124 -0.69 1.07 1.82
N TYR A 125 -0.28 1.88 0.84
CA TYR A 125 0.67 2.97 1.09
C TYR A 125 0.14 4.04 2.05
N ARG A 126 -1.14 4.41 1.93
CA ARG A 126 -1.80 5.32 2.90
C ARG A 126 -1.82 4.71 4.30
N GLU A 127 -2.20 3.43 4.42
CA GLU A 127 -2.20 2.72 5.71
C GLU A 127 -0.78 2.61 6.31
N TRP A 128 0.24 2.38 5.47
CA TRP A 128 1.64 2.35 5.91
C TRP A 128 2.07 3.69 6.49
N VAL A 129 1.68 4.80 5.86
CA VAL A 129 1.98 6.15 6.35
C VAL A 129 1.28 6.43 7.68
N LEU A 130 -0.02 6.12 7.79
CA LEU A 130 -0.80 6.34 9.01
C LEU A 130 -0.29 5.51 10.19
N LEU A 131 -0.01 4.22 9.97
CA LEU A 131 0.46 3.34 11.04
C LEU A 131 1.95 3.53 11.32
N GLY A 132 2.75 3.75 10.28
CA GLY A 132 4.19 3.89 10.37
C GLY A 132 4.60 5.13 11.16
N TYR A 133 4.05 6.31 10.86
CA TYR A 133 4.36 7.52 11.64
C TYR A 133 3.69 7.56 13.02
N LEU A 134 2.63 6.77 13.24
CA LEU A 134 2.06 6.61 14.58
C LEU A 134 3.03 5.88 15.53
N VAL A 135 3.74 4.85 15.02
CA VAL A 135 4.64 4.02 15.84
C VAL A 135 6.11 4.41 15.74
N CYS A 136 6.50 5.15 14.70
CA CYS A 136 7.84 5.67 14.48
C CYS A 136 7.80 7.21 14.33
N PRO A 137 7.50 7.95 15.41
CA PRO A 137 7.27 9.39 15.34
C PRO A 137 8.52 10.19 14.96
N ASP A 138 9.72 9.71 15.30
CA ASP A 138 10.98 10.38 14.97
C ASP A 138 11.24 10.46 13.46
N GLU A 139 10.66 9.54 12.67
CA GLU A 139 10.78 9.55 11.22
C GLU A 139 10.03 10.73 10.58
N LEU A 140 9.11 11.40 11.30
CA LEU A 140 8.49 12.64 10.83
C LEU A 140 9.47 13.81 10.75
N LEU A 141 10.63 13.71 11.43
CA LEU A 141 11.67 14.75 11.43
C LEU A 141 12.54 14.72 10.17
N ARG A 142 12.28 13.81 9.23
CA ARG A 142 12.93 13.82 7.91
C ARG A 142 12.29 14.87 7.01
N VAL A 143 13.09 15.41 6.10
CA VAL A 143 12.74 16.58 5.26
C VAL A 143 11.43 16.41 4.48
N THR A 144 11.19 15.24 3.90
CA THR A 144 10.01 15.01 3.03
C THR A 144 8.87 14.27 3.73
N SER A 145 9.14 13.72 4.91
CA SER A 145 8.21 12.82 5.61
C SER A 145 6.97 13.54 6.11
N ILE A 146 7.12 14.81 6.53
CA ILE A 146 5.99 15.63 6.98
C ILE A 146 4.98 15.89 5.86
N ASP A 147 5.44 16.20 4.65
CA ASP A 147 4.54 16.48 3.51
C ASP A 147 3.71 15.23 3.16
N VAL A 148 4.35 14.06 3.14
CA VAL A 148 3.68 12.78 2.92
C VAL A 148 2.65 12.51 4.03
N ALA A 149 3.03 12.68 5.30
CA ALA A 149 2.14 12.46 6.43
C ALA A 149 0.92 13.39 6.39
N MET A 150 1.12 14.68 6.09
CA MET A 150 0.04 15.66 6.12
C MET A 150 -1.00 15.44 5.03
N VAL A 151 -0.58 14.99 3.84
CA VAL A 151 -1.53 14.62 2.79
C VAL A 151 -2.47 13.52 3.28
N VAL A 152 -1.94 12.46 3.90
CA VAL A 152 -2.77 11.34 4.34
C VAL A 152 -3.57 11.67 5.60
N LEU A 153 -3.00 12.41 6.56
CA LEU A 153 -3.72 12.83 7.77
C LEU A 153 -4.88 13.78 7.46
N LYS A 154 -4.73 14.68 6.48
CA LYS A 154 -5.80 15.62 6.10
C LYS A 154 -7.03 14.93 5.48
N GLU A 155 -6.84 13.72 4.95
CA GLU A 155 -7.84 12.94 4.22
C GLU A 155 -8.52 11.86 5.08
N ASN A 156 -8.14 11.70 6.36
CA ASN A 156 -8.67 10.63 7.19
C ASN A 156 -9.01 11.15 8.57
N LEU A 157 -10.15 10.73 9.13
CA LEU A 157 -10.53 11.04 10.51
C LEU A 157 -10.35 9.84 11.44
N VAL A 158 -10.49 8.64 10.88
CA VAL A 158 -10.38 7.37 11.60
C VAL A 158 -9.27 6.51 11.00
N LEU A 159 -8.69 5.66 11.84
CA LEU A 159 -7.73 4.66 11.45
C LEU A 159 -8.35 3.27 11.62
N PRO A 160 -8.68 2.56 10.52
CA PRO A 160 -9.27 1.23 10.60
C PRO A 160 -8.26 0.20 11.11
N LEU A 161 -8.65 -0.54 12.14
CA LEU A 161 -7.86 -1.62 12.74
C LEU A 161 -8.23 -2.96 12.12
N PHE A 162 -9.50 -3.33 12.20
CA PHE A 162 -10.02 -4.58 11.65
C PHE A 162 -11.51 -4.44 11.38
N ARG A 163 -11.93 -4.63 10.13
CA ARG A 163 -13.34 -4.51 9.72
C ARG A 163 -13.88 -3.10 10.03
N ASP A 164 -14.97 -3.01 10.79
CA ASP A 164 -15.63 -1.81 11.30
C ASP A 164 -14.97 -1.23 12.55
N GLU A 165 -13.99 -1.91 13.13
CA GLU A 165 -13.29 -1.42 14.33
C GLU A 165 -12.18 -0.44 13.95
N TYR A 166 -12.27 0.78 14.48
CA TYR A 166 -11.33 1.88 14.22
C TYR A 166 -10.92 2.61 15.51
N ILE A 167 -9.89 3.45 15.41
CA ILE A 167 -9.52 4.45 16.42
C ILE A 167 -9.57 5.86 15.83
N LEU A 168 -9.69 6.87 16.70
CA LEU A 168 -9.70 8.28 16.29
C LEU A 168 -8.28 8.70 15.94
N LEU A 169 -8.04 8.99 14.66
CA LEU A 169 -6.69 9.14 14.11
C LEU A 169 -5.95 10.31 14.75
N HIS A 170 -6.56 11.50 14.71
CA HIS A 170 -5.91 12.72 15.19
C HIS A 170 -5.68 12.73 16.70
N GLU A 171 -6.60 12.16 17.49
CA GLU A 171 -6.42 12.05 18.95
C GLU A 171 -5.22 11.16 19.29
N ASN A 172 -5.04 10.05 18.58
CA ASN A 172 -3.89 9.17 18.77
C ASN A 172 -2.58 9.87 18.37
N TYR A 173 -2.56 10.64 17.28
CA TYR A 173 -1.39 11.45 16.91
C TYR A 173 -1.08 12.53 17.95
N GLN A 174 -2.10 13.21 18.48
CA GLN A 174 -1.91 14.21 19.54
C GLN A 174 -1.42 13.58 20.85
N HIS A 175 -1.89 12.38 21.19
CA HIS A 175 -1.54 11.73 22.45
C HIS A 175 -0.19 11.02 22.41
N TYR A 176 0.18 10.38 21.29
CA TYR A 176 1.37 9.54 21.22
C TYR A 176 2.51 10.10 20.35
N VAL A 177 2.20 10.83 19.27
CA VAL A 177 3.23 11.33 18.32
C VAL A 177 3.71 12.72 18.73
N LEU A 178 2.80 13.64 19.03
CA LEU A 178 3.14 15.02 19.39
C LEU A 178 4.09 15.12 20.60
N PRO A 179 3.91 14.37 21.70
CA PRO A 179 4.84 14.43 22.83
C PRO A 179 6.27 14.01 22.46
N LYS A 180 6.43 13.03 21.56
CA LYS A 180 7.74 12.58 21.06
C LYS A 180 8.42 13.65 20.21
N VAL A 181 7.68 14.28 19.31
CA VAL A 181 8.18 15.42 18.53
C VAL A 181 8.61 16.59 19.44
N LEU A 182 7.84 16.87 20.49
CA LEU A 182 8.18 17.90 21.48
C LEU A 182 9.43 17.55 22.30
N GLU A 183 9.63 16.28 22.63
CA GLU A 183 10.86 15.78 23.25
C GLU A 183 12.07 16.04 22.35
N SER A 184 12.01 15.63 21.08
CA SER A 184 13.09 15.84 20.10
C SER A 184 13.38 17.33 19.87
N LYS A 185 12.33 18.18 19.80
CA LYS A 185 12.49 19.65 19.74
C LYS A 185 13.24 20.20 20.96
N ARG A 186 12.94 19.72 22.17
CA ARG A 186 13.61 20.17 23.41
C ARG A 186 15.07 19.71 23.42
N MET A 187 15.34 18.48 22.99
CA MET A 187 16.69 17.93 22.89
C MET A 187 17.54 18.74 21.90
N ALA A 188 17.02 19.01 20.70
CA ALA A 188 17.67 19.83 19.68
C ALA A 188 18.01 21.25 20.20
N LYS A 189 17.11 21.88 20.96
CA LYS A 189 17.36 23.19 21.58
C LYS A 189 18.52 23.19 22.60
N SER A 190 18.75 22.05 23.25
CA SER A 190 19.80 21.90 24.28
C SER A 190 21.15 21.42 23.72
N GLY A 191 21.17 20.85 22.52
CA GLY A 191 22.36 20.29 21.87
C GLY A 191 23.36 21.35 21.44
N ARG A 192 24.43 21.55 22.24
CA ARG A 192 25.48 22.56 21.96
C ARG A 192 26.59 22.07 21.02
N THR A 193 26.71 20.76 20.78
CA THR A 193 27.92 20.15 20.19
C THR A 193 27.91 20.07 18.66
N LYS A 194 26.75 20.27 18.00
CA LYS A 194 26.59 20.25 16.53
C LYS A 194 25.54 21.26 16.06
N GLN A 195 25.86 22.55 16.19
CA GLN A 195 24.90 23.66 16.07
C GLN A 195 24.04 23.63 14.78
N LYS A 196 24.63 23.37 13.60
CA LYS A 196 23.88 23.34 12.33
C LYS A 196 22.86 22.18 12.22
N GLU A 197 23.23 20.98 12.68
CA GLU A 197 22.34 19.81 12.64
C GLU A 197 21.20 19.98 13.65
N ALA A 198 21.52 20.45 14.86
CA ALA A 198 20.56 20.74 15.91
C ALA A 198 19.57 21.86 15.52
N ASP A 199 20.05 22.92 14.85
CA ASP A 199 19.18 24.00 14.36
C ASP A 199 18.21 23.50 13.27
N MET A 200 18.67 22.63 12.37
CA MET A 200 17.83 22.03 11.33
C MET A 200 16.74 21.13 11.95
N GLU A 201 17.13 20.23 12.84
CA GLU A 201 16.21 19.34 13.55
C GLU A 201 15.17 20.13 14.37
N TYR A 202 15.60 21.19 15.06
CA TYR A 202 14.70 22.08 15.79
C TYR A 202 13.66 22.75 14.87
N ASN A 203 14.08 23.23 13.70
CA ASN A 203 13.18 23.86 12.74
C ASN A 203 12.16 22.87 12.17
N ILE A 204 12.60 21.66 11.84
CA ILE A 204 11.70 20.60 11.36
C ILE A 204 10.73 20.19 12.47
N ALA A 205 11.21 19.92 13.68
CA ALA A 205 10.34 19.55 14.81
C ALA A 205 9.30 20.63 15.12
N LYS A 206 9.69 21.92 15.03
CA LYS A 206 8.76 23.06 15.17
C LYS A 206 7.70 23.08 14.06
N GLN A 207 8.09 22.76 12.82
CA GLN A 207 7.14 22.64 11.71
C GLN A 207 6.18 21.46 11.91
N VAL A 208 6.70 20.28 12.28
CA VAL A 208 5.89 19.08 12.55
C VAL A 208 4.87 19.34 13.68
N GLU A 209 5.31 19.94 14.78
CA GLU A 209 4.42 20.34 15.90
C GLU A 209 3.26 21.22 15.41
N LYS A 210 3.57 22.27 14.64
CA LYS A 210 2.55 23.18 14.09
C LYS A 210 1.56 22.42 13.22
N MET A 211 2.08 21.63 12.28
CA MET A 211 1.23 20.92 11.31
C MET A 211 0.36 19.86 11.99
N LEU A 212 0.88 19.09 12.95
CA LEU A 212 0.09 18.12 13.73
C LEU A 212 -1.00 18.77 14.58
N THR A 213 -0.78 20.00 15.05
CA THR A 213 -1.78 20.74 15.83
C THR A 213 -2.92 21.25 14.94
N GLU A 214 -2.63 21.64 13.70
CA GLU A 214 -3.59 22.23 12.76
C GLU A 214 -4.31 21.19 11.89
N VAL A 215 -3.69 20.04 11.60
CA VAL A 215 -4.18 19.07 10.61
C VAL A 215 -5.56 18.51 10.94
N HIS A 216 -5.90 18.38 12.22
CA HIS A 216 -7.23 17.88 12.60
C HIS A 216 -8.35 18.83 12.15
N GLU A 217 -8.20 20.14 12.40
CA GLU A 217 -9.18 21.13 11.95
C GLU A 217 -9.22 21.22 10.42
N GLN A 218 -8.07 21.08 9.75
CA GLN A 218 -8.01 21.02 8.29
C GLN A 218 -8.75 19.81 7.73
N ALA A 219 -8.62 18.64 8.36
CA ALA A 219 -9.33 17.43 7.98
C ALA A 219 -10.85 17.60 8.17
N LEU A 220 -11.27 18.17 9.30
CA LEU A 220 -12.70 18.41 9.56
C LEU A 220 -13.36 19.31 8.50
N VAL A 221 -12.61 20.23 7.89
CA VAL A 221 -13.14 21.16 6.86
C VAL A 221 -13.00 20.62 5.44
N ALA A 222 -11.88 19.97 5.10
CA ALA A 222 -11.54 19.67 3.70
C ALA A 222 -11.76 18.20 3.30
N CYS A 223 -11.86 17.29 4.26
CA CYS A 223 -11.77 15.86 3.99
C CYS A 223 -12.88 15.37 3.04
N ASP A 224 -14.15 15.68 3.33
CA ASP A 224 -15.26 15.26 2.46
C ASP A 224 -15.13 15.83 1.04
N ALA A 225 -14.80 17.11 0.90
CA ALA A 225 -14.63 17.75 -0.40
C ALA A 225 -13.51 17.08 -1.25
N ILE A 226 -12.39 16.70 -0.62
CA ILE A 226 -11.30 15.99 -1.29
C ILE A 226 -11.78 14.62 -1.80
N HIS A 227 -12.48 13.87 -0.96
CA HIS A 227 -13.00 12.55 -1.32
C HIS A 227 -14.11 12.64 -2.38
N HIS A 228 -15.00 13.61 -2.28
CA HIS A 228 -16.05 13.85 -3.28
C HIS A 228 -15.47 14.18 -4.66
N GLU A 229 -14.44 15.03 -4.75
CA GLU A 229 -13.77 15.32 -6.02
C GLU A 229 -13.16 14.06 -6.65
N ARG A 230 -12.56 13.18 -5.84
CA ARG A 230 -12.04 11.88 -6.31
C ARG A 230 -13.14 10.96 -6.79
N ARG A 231 -14.26 10.88 -6.07
CA ARG A 231 -15.43 10.09 -6.49
C ARG A 231 -15.96 10.58 -7.84
N ILE A 232 -16.02 11.89 -8.08
CA ILE A 232 -16.38 12.45 -9.40
C ILE A 232 -15.40 11.99 -10.49
N LEU A 233 -14.09 12.09 -10.25
CA LEU A 233 -13.08 11.63 -11.19
C LEU A 233 -13.25 10.14 -11.50
N LEU A 234 -13.36 9.30 -10.46
CA LEU A 234 -13.45 7.85 -10.61
C LEU A 234 -14.75 7.42 -11.28
N LYS A 235 -15.88 8.06 -10.97
CA LYS A 235 -17.15 7.87 -11.69
C LYS A 235 -16.95 8.07 -13.20
N GLN A 236 -16.24 9.12 -13.60
CA GLN A 236 -15.98 9.42 -15.01
C GLN A 236 -15.03 8.40 -15.65
N GLU A 237 -13.88 8.13 -15.02
CA GLU A 237 -12.86 7.26 -15.61
C GLU A 237 -13.29 5.78 -15.61
N VAL A 238 -13.89 5.27 -14.53
CA VAL A 238 -14.44 3.90 -14.49
C VAL A 238 -15.56 3.74 -15.52
N GLY A 239 -16.47 4.73 -15.63
CA GLY A 239 -17.53 4.72 -16.64
C GLY A 239 -16.98 4.67 -18.07
N ARG A 240 -15.95 5.48 -18.36
CA ARG A 240 -15.25 5.47 -19.67
C ARG A 240 -14.59 4.13 -19.94
N MET A 241 -13.89 3.56 -18.96
CA MET A 241 -13.27 2.24 -19.10
C MET A 241 -14.29 1.15 -19.43
N VAL A 242 -15.45 1.14 -18.74
CA VAL A 242 -16.51 0.15 -19.01
C VAL A 242 -16.99 0.24 -20.45
N LEU A 243 -17.30 1.44 -20.95
CA LEU A 243 -17.73 1.63 -22.34
C LEU A 243 -16.62 1.20 -23.31
N PHE A 244 -15.42 1.73 -23.11
CA PHE A 244 -14.29 1.49 -24.00
C PHE A 244 -13.91 0.00 -24.12
N PHE A 245 -13.81 -0.72 -23.01
CA PHE A 245 -13.46 -2.15 -23.04
C PHE A 245 -14.64 -3.05 -23.41
N THR A 246 -15.88 -2.54 -23.39
CA THR A 246 -17.02 -3.23 -23.98
C THR A 246 -16.95 -3.15 -25.50
N ASP A 247 -16.65 -1.97 -26.04
CA ASP A 247 -16.54 -1.73 -27.50
C ASP A 247 -15.27 -2.33 -28.11
N GLN A 248 -14.14 -2.26 -27.39
CA GLN A 248 -12.83 -2.75 -27.82
C GLN A 248 -12.19 -3.71 -26.79
N PRO A 249 -12.70 -4.95 -26.65
CA PRO A 249 -12.19 -5.90 -25.66
C PRO A 249 -10.72 -6.28 -25.79
N SER A 250 -10.17 -6.23 -27.00
CA SER A 250 -8.76 -6.55 -27.29
C SER A 250 -7.79 -5.62 -26.55
N LEU A 251 -8.23 -4.41 -26.20
CA LEU A 251 -7.45 -3.41 -25.48
C LEU A 251 -7.49 -3.58 -23.96
N LEU A 252 -8.33 -4.48 -23.42
CA LEU A 252 -8.38 -4.73 -21.98
C LEU A 252 -7.08 -5.36 -21.46
N ALA A 253 -6.55 -6.36 -22.16
CA ALA A 253 -5.36 -7.08 -21.76
C ALA A 253 -4.11 -6.18 -21.62
N PRO A 254 -3.74 -5.34 -22.60
CA PRO A 254 -2.60 -4.42 -22.45
C PRO A 254 -2.82 -3.35 -21.35
N ASN A 255 -4.08 -3.03 -21.02
CA ASN A 255 -4.43 -2.00 -20.03
C ASN A 255 -4.82 -2.57 -18.65
N ILE A 256 -4.62 -3.87 -18.40
CA ILE A 256 -5.12 -4.53 -17.18
C ILE A 256 -4.56 -3.91 -15.89
N GLN A 257 -3.31 -3.45 -15.90
CA GLN A 257 -2.70 -2.79 -14.74
C GLN A 257 -3.40 -1.46 -14.42
N MET A 258 -3.79 -0.69 -15.43
CA MET A 258 -4.57 0.54 -15.25
C MET A 258 -5.97 0.23 -14.69
N VAL A 259 -6.59 -0.86 -15.13
CA VAL A 259 -7.87 -1.33 -14.59
C VAL A 259 -7.75 -1.69 -13.10
N PHE A 260 -6.68 -2.38 -12.69
CA PHE A 260 -6.43 -2.66 -11.27
C PHE A 260 -6.22 -1.39 -10.44
N SER A 261 -5.51 -0.40 -10.97
CA SER A 261 -5.34 0.90 -10.33
C SER A 261 -6.64 1.67 -10.15
N ALA A 262 -7.49 1.69 -11.19
CA ALA A 262 -8.81 2.31 -11.10
C ALA A 262 -9.73 1.60 -10.11
N LEU A 263 -9.75 0.26 -10.12
CA LEU A 263 -10.51 -0.54 -9.15
C LEU A 263 -10.03 -0.29 -7.72
N ALA A 264 -8.71 -0.24 -7.48
CA ALA A 264 -8.14 0.01 -6.15
C ALA A 264 -8.51 1.41 -5.62
N LEU A 265 -8.43 2.44 -6.46
CA LEU A 265 -8.83 3.80 -6.08
C LEU A 265 -10.34 3.88 -5.83
N ALA A 266 -11.16 3.28 -6.69
CA ALA A 266 -12.60 3.20 -6.50
C ALA A 266 -12.99 2.47 -5.21
N GLN A 267 -12.36 1.32 -4.93
CA GLN A 267 -12.53 0.58 -3.69
C GLN A 267 -12.15 1.42 -2.47
N CYS A 268 -11.03 2.16 -2.55
CA CYS A 268 -10.58 3.04 -1.47
C CYS A 268 -11.62 4.12 -1.14
N GLU A 269 -12.17 4.79 -2.16
CA GLU A 269 -13.16 5.85 -1.97
C GLU A 269 -14.51 5.31 -1.47
N VAL A 270 -14.96 4.17 -1.99
CA VAL A 270 -16.19 3.50 -1.53
C VAL A 270 -16.06 3.07 -0.07
N VAL A 271 -14.94 2.43 0.30
CA VAL A 271 -14.70 2.01 1.69
C VAL A 271 -14.59 3.22 2.61
N TRP A 272 -13.89 4.28 2.19
CA TRP A 272 -13.78 5.51 2.97
C TRP A 272 -15.15 6.15 3.22
N TYR A 273 -16.03 6.21 2.20
CA TYR A 273 -17.38 6.75 2.32
C TYR A 273 -18.19 6.01 3.39
N PHE A 274 -18.33 4.68 3.27
CA PHE A 274 -19.09 3.89 4.24
C PHE A 274 -18.45 3.85 5.63
N GLN A 275 -17.14 4.07 5.72
CA GLN A 275 -16.47 4.24 7.00
C GLN A 275 -16.87 5.52 7.68
N HIS A 276 -17.02 6.63 6.97
CA HIS A 276 -17.20 7.94 7.61
C HIS A 276 -18.66 8.39 7.70
N VAL A 277 -19.54 7.87 6.83
CA VAL A 277 -20.99 8.08 6.94
C VAL A 277 -21.47 7.60 8.31
N GLY A 278 -22.05 8.50 9.11
CA GLY A 278 -22.55 8.20 10.45
C GLY A 278 -21.53 8.28 11.60
N ILE A 279 -20.23 8.08 11.36
CA ILE A 279 -19.20 8.29 12.40
C ILE A 279 -19.06 9.76 12.76
N ALA A 280 -19.13 10.61 11.74
CA ALA A 280 -18.77 12.00 11.87
C ALA A 280 -19.64 12.80 12.87
N SER A 281 -20.81 12.28 13.25
CA SER A 281 -21.74 12.90 14.21
C SER A 281 -21.50 12.53 15.68
N SER A 282 -20.83 11.41 15.99
CA SER A 282 -20.99 10.75 17.29
C SER A 282 -19.86 10.92 18.32
N LYS A 283 -18.63 11.25 17.94
CA LYS A 283 -17.45 11.11 18.85
C LYS A 283 -16.51 12.31 18.93
N SER A 284 -16.84 13.44 18.30
CA SER A 284 -15.99 14.64 18.39
C SER A 284 -16.16 15.31 19.75
N THR A 285 -15.13 15.25 20.61
CA THR A 285 -15.06 16.05 21.85
C THR A 285 -15.08 17.57 21.57
N ARG A 286 -14.86 17.98 20.31
CA ARG A 286 -14.85 19.39 19.86
C ARG A 286 -16.14 19.82 19.13
N GLY A 287 -17.17 18.99 19.07
CA GLY A 287 -18.51 19.38 18.57
C GLY A 287 -18.60 19.72 17.09
N ARG A 288 -17.50 19.65 16.31
CA ARG A 288 -17.52 19.75 14.85
C ARG A 288 -17.56 18.35 14.25
N THR A 289 -18.60 18.13 13.45
CA THR A 289 -18.92 16.88 12.78
C THR A 289 -18.73 17.08 11.28
N VAL A 290 -18.07 16.16 10.59
CA VAL A 290 -18.00 16.19 9.12
C VAL A 290 -19.34 15.73 8.56
N ASP A 291 -20.10 16.64 7.97
CA ASP A 291 -21.37 16.26 7.36
C ASP A 291 -21.09 15.62 5.99
N ILE A 292 -21.34 14.32 5.87
CA ILE A 292 -21.13 13.56 4.64
C ILE A 292 -22.49 13.31 4.02
N ASP A 293 -22.64 13.70 2.77
CA ASP A 293 -23.88 13.49 2.02
C ASP A 293 -24.19 11.99 1.88
N ALA A 294 -25.15 11.53 2.67
CA ALA A 294 -25.67 10.16 2.63
C ALA A 294 -26.35 9.82 1.29
N THR A 295 -26.66 10.83 0.47
CA THR A 295 -27.34 10.67 -0.82
C THR A 295 -26.41 10.86 -2.03
N ASP A 296 -25.08 10.86 -1.82
CA ASP A 296 -24.10 11.07 -2.89
C ASP A 296 -24.31 10.07 -4.05
N PRO A 297 -24.80 10.53 -5.21
CA PRO A 297 -25.16 9.63 -6.31
C PRO A 297 -23.93 8.99 -6.94
N THR A 298 -22.74 9.55 -6.73
CA THR A 298 -21.49 9.03 -7.32
C THR A 298 -21.17 7.62 -6.83
N ILE A 299 -21.55 7.26 -5.60
CA ILE A 299 -21.32 5.95 -5.01
C ILE A 299 -21.97 4.85 -5.85
N GLY A 300 -23.25 5.01 -6.20
CA GLY A 300 -23.97 4.03 -7.03
C GLY A 300 -23.32 3.81 -8.40
N PHE A 301 -22.89 4.88 -9.07
CA PHE A 301 -22.18 4.78 -10.35
C PHE A 301 -20.83 4.08 -10.23
N ILE A 302 -20.08 4.35 -9.15
CA ILE A 302 -18.78 3.71 -8.91
C ILE A 302 -19.00 2.21 -8.65
N LEU A 303 -19.97 1.83 -7.82
CA LEU A 303 -20.30 0.43 -7.52
C LEU A 303 -20.68 -0.36 -8.78
N ASP A 304 -21.59 0.19 -9.59
CA ASP A 304 -22.00 -0.41 -10.87
C ASP A 304 -20.80 -0.52 -11.84
N GLY A 305 -20.02 0.53 -11.97
CA GLY A 305 -18.83 0.56 -12.82
C GLY A 305 -17.77 -0.46 -12.41
N MET A 306 -17.46 -0.56 -11.10
CA MET A 306 -16.55 -1.57 -10.56
C MET A 306 -17.06 -2.99 -10.86
N GLY A 307 -18.36 -3.24 -10.67
CA GLY A 307 -18.99 -4.52 -10.98
C GLY A 307 -18.84 -4.90 -12.45
N LYS A 308 -19.16 -3.97 -13.35
CA LYS A 308 -19.03 -4.16 -14.81
C LYS A 308 -17.59 -4.39 -15.24
N LEU A 309 -16.62 -3.63 -14.71
CA LEU A 309 -15.19 -3.86 -14.98
C LEU A 309 -14.75 -5.24 -14.51
N CYS A 310 -15.16 -5.67 -13.32
CA CYS A 310 -14.84 -7.02 -12.83
C CYS A 310 -15.43 -8.10 -13.74
N CYS A 311 -16.65 -7.92 -14.22
CA CYS A 311 -17.27 -8.83 -15.19
C CYS A 311 -16.52 -8.87 -16.52
N LEU A 312 -16.05 -7.73 -17.04
CA LEU A 312 -15.24 -7.68 -18.26
C LEU A 312 -13.91 -8.42 -18.09
N VAL A 313 -13.21 -8.21 -16.96
CA VAL A 313 -11.96 -8.92 -16.65
C VAL A 313 -12.17 -10.43 -16.60
N ARG A 314 -13.24 -10.90 -15.94
CA ARG A 314 -13.58 -12.33 -15.90
C ARG A 314 -13.94 -12.88 -17.27
N LYS A 315 -14.71 -12.13 -18.07
CA LYS A 315 -15.12 -12.51 -19.43
C LYS A 315 -13.92 -12.71 -20.35
N TYR A 316 -12.90 -11.86 -20.23
CA TYR A 316 -11.71 -11.87 -21.11
C TYR A 316 -10.45 -12.41 -20.41
N ILE A 317 -10.61 -13.25 -19.39
CA ILE A 317 -9.49 -13.88 -18.66
C ILE A 317 -8.48 -14.57 -19.58
N ALA A 318 -8.96 -15.29 -20.60
CA ALA A 318 -8.09 -15.99 -21.54
C ALA A 318 -7.22 -15.02 -22.35
N ALA A 319 -7.78 -13.89 -22.79
CA ALA A 319 -7.05 -12.88 -23.54
C ALA A 319 -5.98 -12.19 -22.67
N ILE A 320 -6.32 -11.86 -21.41
CA ILE A 320 -5.39 -11.28 -20.44
C ILE A 320 -4.23 -12.24 -20.15
N LYS A 321 -4.53 -13.52 -19.91
CA LYS A 321 -3.52 -14.56 -19.72
C LYS A 321 -2.62 -14.71 -20.94
N GLY A 322 -3.18 -14.77 -22.15
CA GLY A 322 -2.42 -14.87 -23.39
C GLY A 322 -1.47 -13.68 -23.60
N TYR A 323 -1.94 -12.46 -23.31
CA TYR A 323 -1.10 -11.28 -23.36
C TYR A 323 0.04 -11.34 -22.32
N ALA A 324 -0.26 -11.72 -21.08
CA ALA A 324 0.73 -11.85 -20.02
C ALA A 324 1.80 -12.91 -20.36
N LEU A 325 1.42 -14.06 -20.92
CA LEU A 325 2.35 -15.09 -21.38
C LEU A 325 3.25 -14.58 -22.51
N SER A 326 2.69 -13.84 -23.46
CA SER A 326 3.45 -13.19 -24.55
C SER A 326 4.47 -12.19 -23.99
N TYR A 327 4.05 -11.36 -23.03
CA TYR A 327 4.93 -10.41 -22.35
C TYR A 327 6.08 -11.12 -21.63
N LEU A 328 5.78 -12.16 -20.84
CA LEU A 328 6.79 -12.93 -20.11
C LEU A 328 7.78 -13.64 -21.04
N SER A 329 7.31 -14.14 -22.19
CA SER A 329 8.20 -14.72 -23.21
C SER A 329 9.16 -13.68 -23.79
N SER A 330 8.72 -12.43 -23.99
CA SER A 330 9.59 -11.34 -24.42
C SER A 330 10.59 -10.96 -23.33
N CYS A 331 10.10 -10.89 -22.08
CA CYS A 331 10.89 -10.61 -20.88
C CYS A 331 12.02 -11.64 -20.69
N ALA A 332 11.78 -12.93 -20.96
CA ALA A 332 12.80 -13.98 -20.92
C ALA A 332 14.03 -13.66 -21.79
N GLY A 333 13.78 -13.22 -23.04
CA GLY A 333 14.84 -12.83 -23.97
C GLY A 333 15.62 -11.62 -23.47
N ARG A 334 14.92 -10.65 -22.87
CA ARG A 334 15.55 -9.45 -22.31
C ARG A 334 16.36 -9.74 -21.06
N ILE A 335 15.85 -10.52 -20.12
CA ILE A 335 16.58 -10.95 -18.93
C ILE A 335 17.83 -11.72 -19.33
N ARG A 336 17.76 -12.64 -20.30
CA ARG A 336 18.94 -13.34 -20.83
C ARG A 336 20.00 -12.37 -21.35
N PHE A 337 19.57 -11.36 -22.12
CA PHE A 337 20.47 -10.32 -22.62
C PHE A 337 21.12 -9.52 -21.48
N LEU A 338 20.32 -9.07 -20.51
CA LEU A 338 20.80 -8.29 -19.35
C LEU A 338 21.81 -9.08 -18.51
N LEU A 339 21.57 -10.38 -18.31
CA LEU A 339 22.48 -11.28 -17.61
C LEU A 339 23.83 -11.45 -18.33
N GLY A 340 23.86 -11.27 -19.66
CA GLY A 340 25.08 -11.34 -20.48
C GLY A 340 25.78 -9.99 -20.69
N THR A 341 25.27 -8.89 -20.13
CA THR A 341 25.91 -7.58 -20.31
C THR A 341 27.28 -7.52 -19.63
N PRO A 342 28.26 -6.79 -20.18
CA PRO A 342 29.58 -6.65 -19.55
C PRO A 342 29.51 -6.11 -18.12
N GLY A 343 28.55 -5.22 -17.84
CA GLY A 343 28.31 -4.71 -16.51
C GLY A 343 27.85 -5.79 -15.53
N MET A 344 26.96 -6.70 -15.94
CA MET A 344 26.56 -7.85 -15.12
C MET A 344 27.72 -8.83 -14.90
N VAL A 345 28.49 -9.14 -15.94
CA VAL A 345 29.62 -10.07 -15.85
C VAL A 345 30.74 -9.53 -14.96
N ALA A 346 30.91 -8.21 -14.91
CA ALA A 346 31.85 -7.53 -14.02
C ALA A 346 31.40 -7.53 -12.55
N LEU A 347 30.13 -7.83 -12.26
CA LEU A 347 29.67 -7.99 -10.88
C LEU A 347 30.13 -9.33 -10.32
N ASP A 348 30.82 -9.29 -9.18
CA ASP A 348 31.22 -10.49 -8.44
C ASP A 348 30.04 -11.08 -7.67
N LEU A 349 29.11 -11.68 -8.40
CA LEU A 349 27.93 -12.34 -7.84
C LEU A 349 28.33 -13.69 -7.25
N ASP A 350 27.83 -13.98 -6.05
CA ASP A 350 28.01 -15.28 -5.42
C ASP A 350 27.28 -16.39 -6.20
N ALA A 351 27.64 -17.65 -5.91
CA ALA A 351 27.04 -18.80 -6.59
C ALA A 351 25.53 -18.89 -6.37
N THR A 352 25.05 -18.47 -5.19
CA THR A 352 23.63 -18.47 -4.84
C THR A 352 22.83 -17.53 -5.74
N LEU A 353 23.26 -16.27 -5.86
CA LEU A 353 22.55 -15.27 -6.64
C LEU A 353 22.62 -15.57 -8.14
N LYS A 354 23.77 -16.07 -8.63
CA LYS A 354 23.90 -16.60 -10.01
C LYS A 354 22.91 -17.73 -10.27
N GLY A 355 22.80 -18.69 -9.35
CA GLY A 355 21.85 -19.81 -9.43
C GLY A 355 20.40 -19.35 -9.46
N LEU A 356 20.03 -18.37 -8.62
CA LEU A 356 18.67 -17.82 -8.61
C LEU A 356 18.32 -17.11 -9.92
N PHE A 357 19.23 -16.33 -10.51
CA PHE A 357 18.99 -15.72 -11.83
C PHE A 357 18.80 -16.76 -12.93
N GLN A 358 19.58 -17.84 -12.91
CA GLN A 358 19.41 -18.96 -13.83
C GLN A 358 18.07 -19.67 -13.64
N GLN A 359 17.62 -19.86 -12.39
CA GLN A 359 16.30 -20.43 -12.09
C GLN A 359 15.16 -19.54 -12.59
N VAL A 360 15.24 -18.22 -12.39
CA VAL A 360 14.27 -17.26 -12.95
C VAL A 360 14.23 -17.37 -14.47
N LEU A 361 15.38 -17.38 -15.14
CA LEU A 361 15.46 -17.50 -16.59
C LEU A 361 14.88 -18.85 -17.07
N HIS A 362 15.22 -19.94 -16.40
CA HIS A 362 14.70 -21.28 -16.70
C HIS A 362 13.17 -21.34 -16.57
N CYS A 363 12.61 -20.75 -15.51
CA CYS A 363 11.15 -20.65 -15.38
C CYS A 363 10.53 -19.88 -16.56
N LEU A 364 11.13 -18.76 -16.96
CA LEU A 364 10.62 -17.91 -18.04
C LEU A 364 10.74 -18.55 -19.44
N GLU A 365 11.81 -19.31 -19.70
CA GLU A 365 12.05 -19.98 -20.98
C GLU A 365 11.12 -21.18 -21.21
N ASN A 366 10.67 -21.82 -20.13
CA ASN A 366 9.77 -22.98 -20.17
C ASN A 366 8.29 -22.60 -20.08
N ILE A 367 7.96 -21.31 -20.14
CA ILE A 367 6.55 -20.86 -20.16
C ILE A 367 5.86 -21.41 -21.42
N PRO A 368 4.63 -21.94 -21.31
CA PRO A 368 3.87 -22.38 -22.46
C PRO A 368 3.73 -21.27 -23.50
N LYS A 369 4.21 -21.54 -24.71
CA LYS A 369 4.04 -20.60 -25.82
C LYS A 369 2.56 -20.52 -26.19
N PRO A 370 2.00 -19.33 -26.43
CA PRO A 370 0.63 -19.21 -26.92
C PRO A 370 0.57 -19.72 -28.37
N GLN A 371 0.41 -21.03 -28.55
CA GLN A 371 0.17 -21.65 -29.86
C GLN A 371 -1.32 -21.97 -30.00
N GLY A 372 -2.02 -21.23 -30.86
CA GLY A 372 -3.40 -21.53 -31.27
C GLY A 372 -4.47 -21.46 -30.17
N GLU A 373 -5.71 -21.73 -30.55
CA GLU A 373 -7.00 -21.47 -29.85
C GLU A 373 -7.16 -22.00 -28.40
N ASN A 374 -6.15 -22.61 -27.79
CA ASN A 374 -6.22 -23.28 -26.49
C ASN A 374 -5.59 -22.50 -25.30
N VAL A 375 -5.46 -21.17 -25.39
CA VAL A 375 -5.06 -20.31 -24.27
C VAL A 375 -5.89 -20.52 -22.98
N PRO A 376 -7.23 -20.73 -23.01
CA PRO A 376 -7.99 -20.95 -21.78
C PRO A 376 -7.63 -22.24 -21.01
N ALA A 377 -7.00 -23.23 -21.67
CA ALA A 377 -6.63 -24.51 -21.08
C ALA A 377 -5.20 -24.56 -20.51
N ILE A 378 -4.40 -23.50 -20.69
CA ILE A 378 -3.03 -23.46 -20.17
C ILE A 378 -3.07 -23.21 -18.66
N THR A 379 -2.99 -24.29 -17.89
CA THR A 379 -2.66 -24.25 -16.47
C THR A 379 -1.16 -24.10 -16.33
N CYS A 380 -0.69 -22.87 -16.10
CA CYS A 380 0.71 -22.56 -15.84
C CYS A 380 0.81 -21.99 -14.43
N ASP A 381 1.55 -22.65 -13.55
CA ASP A 381 1.87 -22.15 -12.21
C ASP A 381 3.22 -21.44 -12.27
N LEU A 382 3.25 -20.16 -11.90
CA LEU A 382 4.44 -19.32 -11.88
C LEU A 382 4.87 -18.95 -10.46
N THR A 383 4.40 -19.69 -9.46
CA THR A 383 4.75 -19.49 -8.06
C THR A 383 6.27 -19.54 -7.83
N ASP A 384 6.98 -20.47 -8.46
CA ASP A 384 8.43 -20.60 -8.26
C ASP A 384 9.21 -19.44 -8.90
N LEU A 385 8.78 -18.95 -10.07
CA LEU A 385 9.33 -17.71 -10.65
C LEU A 385 9.24 -16.55 -9.64
N ARG A 386 8.07 -16.37 -9.02
CA ARG A 386 7.84 -15.32 -8.02
C ARG A 386 8.71 -15.53 -6.77
N LYS A 387 8.82 -16.75 -6.26
CA LYS A 387 9.67 -17.07 -5.09
C LYS A 387 11.16 -16.81 -5.36
N HIS A 388 11.68 -17.25 -6.51
CA HIS A 388 13.07 -17.01 -6.89
C HIS A 388 13.34 -15.51 -7.03
N TRP A 389 12.43 -14.75 -7.67
CA TRP A 389 12.56 -13.30 -7.79
C TRP A 389 12.55 -12.58 -6.43
N LEU A 390 11.62 -12.94 -5.53
CA LEU A 390 11.59 -12.38 -4.19
C LEU A 390 12.86 -12.73 -3.39
N SER A 391 13.41 -13.92 -3.57
CA SER A 391 14.67 -14.34 -2.93
C SER A 391 15.86 -13.50 -3.42
N ILE A 392 15.92 -13.22 -4.74
CA ILE A 392 16.89 -12.29 -5.32
C ILE A 392 16.76 -10.92 -4.65
N LEU A 393 15.54 -10.35 -4.61
CA LEU A 393 15.28 -9.06 -3.98
C LEU A 393 15.72 -9.04 -2.51
N MET A 394 15.46 -10.11 -1.74
CA MET A 394 15.90 -10.20 -0.35
C MET A 394 17.43 -10.18 -0.22
N ILE A 395 18.16 -10.89 -1.10
CA ILE A 395 19.63 -10.89 -1.08
C ILE A 395 20.15 -9.50 -1.46
N VAL A 396 19.75 -8.93 -2.59
CA VAL A 396 20.32 -7.67 -3.09
C VAL A 396 19.90 -6.42 -2.31
N THR A 397 18.89 -6.54 -1.45
CA THR A 397 18.49 -5.47 -0.52
C THR A 397 19.08 -5.62 0.88
N SER A 398 19.72 -6.76 1.17
CA SER A 398 20.41 -7.00 2.44
C SER A 398 21.68 -6.15 2.54
N SER A 399 21.89 -5.53 3.70
CA SER A 399 23.14 -4.80 4.00
C SER A 399 24.37 -5.71 4.07
N ARG A 400 24.16 -7.02 4.20
CA ARG A 400 25.23 -8.04 4.24
C ARG A 400 25.61 -8.57 2.86
N SER A 401 24.86 -8.23 1.82
CA SER A 401 25.14 -8.67 0.45
C SER A 401 26.33 -7.90 -0.12
N SER A 402 27.17 -8.59 -0.90
CA SER A 402 28.26 -7.97 -1.66
C SER A 402 27.74 -7.00 -2.73
N ILE A 403 26.50 -7.21 -3.19
CA ILE A 403 25.88 -6.43 -4.26
C ILE A 403 24.55 -5.84 -3.77
N ASN A 404 24.45 -4.53 -3.92
CA ASN A 404 23.24 -3.76 -3.64
C ASN A 404 22.34 -3.67 -4.88
N ILE A 405 21.02 -3.64 -4.68
CA ILE A 405 20.01 -3.47 -5.72
C ILE A 405 20.28 -2.30 -6.68
N ARG A 406 20.78 -1.16 -6.19
CA ARG A 406 21.11 0.02 -7.02
C ARG A 406 22.32 -0.24 -7.91
N HIS A 407 23.32 -0.98 -7.40
CA HIS A 407 24.48 -1.36 -8.19
C HIS A 407 24.09 -2.34 -9.28
N LEU A 408 23.24 -3.32 -8.96
CA LEU A 408 22.70 -4.29 -9.92
C LEU A 408 21.92 -3.58 -11.04
N GLU A 409 21.01 -2.68 -10.69
CA GLU A 409 20.25 -1.93 -11.69
C GLU A 409 21.19 -1.07 -12.55
N LYS A 410 22.08 -0.28 -11.94
CA LYS A 410 23.01 0.60 -12.67
C LYS A 410 23.97 -0.16 -13.58
N ALA A 411 24.44 -1.34 -13.17
CA ALA A 411 25.33 -2.17 -13.97
C ALA A 411 24.63 -2.80 -15.19
N THR A 412 23.31 -2.96 -15.13
CA THR A 412 22.52 -3.63 -16.18
C THR A 412 21.71 -2.66 -17.03
N MET A 413 21.58 -1.39 -16.63
CA MET A 413 20.95 -0.35 -17.45
C MET A 413 21.69 -0.18 -18.79
N SER A 414 20.93 -0.30 -19.89
CA SER A 414 21.42 0.00 -21.25
C SER A 414 20.75 1.28 -21.74
N THR A 415 21.38 2.00 -22.67
CA THR A 415 20.91 3.32 -23.12
C THR A 415 19.43 3.31 -23.52
N GLY A 416 18.60 4.01 -22.73
CA GLY A 416 17.16 4.17 -22.98
C GLY A 416 16.28 2.98 -22.60
N LYS A 417 16.81 1.94 -21.94
CA LYS A 417 16.05 0.76 -21.51
C LYS A 417 16.32 0.43 -20.04
N GLU A 418 15.27 0.01 -19.35
CA GLU A 418 15.31 -0.43 -17.95
C GLU A 418 16.27 -1.59 -17.71
N GLY A 419 16.85 -1.63 -16.51
CA GLY A 419 17.80 -2.66 -16.07
C GLY A 419 17.12 -3.93 -15.58
N LEU A 420 17.92 -4.83 -15.00
CA LEU A 420 17.49 -6.17 -14.60
C LEU A 420 16.46 -6.17 -13.47
N VAL A 421 16.57 -5.24 -12.52
CA VAL A 421 15.65 -5.16 -11.38
C VAL A 421 14.28 -4.70 -11.86
N SER A 422 14.24 -3.67 -12.70
CA SER A 422 13.00 -3.15 -13.26
C SER A 422 12.29 -4.19 -14.14
N GLU A 423 13.04 -4.86 -15.03
CA GLU A 423 12.51 -5.91 -15.90
C GLU A 423 12.01 -7.13 -15.09
N GLY A 424 12.75 -7.55 -14.05
CA GLY A 424 12.32 -8.65 -13.18
C GLY A 424 11.10 -8.31 -12.33
N ASN A 425 10.96 -7.06 -11.87
CA ASN A 425 9.74 -6.58 -11.19
C ASN A 425 8.53 -6.57 -12.14
N ALA A 426 8.73 -6.18 -13.40
CA ALA A 426 7.69 -6.27 -14.40
C ALA A 426 7.28 -7.73 -14.66
N ALA A 427 8.25 -8.64 -14.78
CA ALA A 427 8.00 -10.08 -14.91
C ALA A 427 7.21 -10.63 -13.71
N TYR A 428 7.59 -10.25 -12.50
CA TYR A 428 6.87 -10.61 -11.28
C TYR A 428 5.41 -10.16 -11.35
N SER A 429 5.15 -8.90 -11.71
CA SER A 429 3.78 -8.39 -11.80
C SER A 429 2.95 -9.07 -12.89
N TRP A 430 3.51 -9.26 -14.08
CA TRP A 430 2.81 -9.92 -15.19
C TRP A 430 2.59 -11.41 -14.94
N SER A 431 3.47 -12.09 -14.20
CA SER A 431 3.24 -13.48 -13.80
C SER A 431 1.92 -13.67 -13.06
N ARG A 432 1.53 -12.71 -12.21
CA ARG A 432 0.28 -12.76 -11.45
C ARG A 432 -0.97 -12.63 -12.32
N CYS A 433 -0.84 -12.11 -13.54
CA CYS A 433 -1.95 -12.06 -14.50
C CYS A 433 -2.18 -13.42 -15.19
N VAL A 434 -1.26 -14.39 -15.04
CA VAL A 434 -1.36 -15.73 -15.62
C VAL A 434 -2.13 -16.68 -14.69
N ASP A 435 -1.70 -16.77 -13.43
CA ASP A 435 -2.18 -17.77 -12.45
C ASP A 435 -2.90 -17.17 -11.23
N GLU A 436 -2.68 -15.88 -10.93
CA GLU A 436 -3.30 -15.18 -9.80
C GLU A 436 -4.33 -14.11 -10.21
N LEU A 437 -4.87 -14.14 -11.44
CA LEU A 437 -5.73 -13.06 -11.95
C LEU A 437 -6.99 -12.83 -11.10
N GLU A 438 -7.68 -13.91 -10.69
CA GLU A 438 -8.86 -13.78 -9.82
C GLU A 438 -8.46 -13.27 -8.42
N SER A 439 -7.26 -13.60 -7.93
CA SER A 439 -6.71 -13.05 -6.69
C SER A 439 -6.43 -11.56 -6.83
N GLN A 440 -5.87 -11.10 -7.95
CA GLN A 440 -5.69 -9.66 -8.23
C GLN A 440 -7.04 -8.95 -8.29
N LEU A 441 -8.01 -9.53 -8.98
CA LEU A 441 -9.35 -8.97 -9.08
C LEU A 441 -10.03 -8.91 -7.71
N SER A 442 -9.89 -9.95 -6.87
CA SER A 442 -10.39 -9.93 -5.51
C SER A 442 -9.63 -8.96 -4.60
N LYS A 443 -8.34 -8.70 -4.84
CA LYS A 443 -7.57 -7.71 -4.06
C LYS A 443 -8.09 -6.30 -4.32
N HIS A 444 -8.28 -5.93 -5.59
CA HIS A 444 -8.57 -4.55 -6.00
C HIS A 444 -10.06 -4.26 -6.20
N GLY A 445 -10.87 -5.25 -6.60
CA GLY A 445 -12.30 -5.08 -6.92
C GLY A 445 -13.28 -5.61 -5.88
N SER A 446 -12.81 -6.30 -4.84
CA SER A 446 -13.71 -6.87 -3.81
C SER A 446 -14.23 -5.81 -2.85
N LEU A 447 -15.55 -5.82 -2.61
CA LEU A 447 -16.20 -4.96 -1.64
C LEU A 447 -16.67 -5.72 -0.39
N LYS A 448 -16.08 -6.88 -0.09
CA LYS A 448 -16.41 -7.69 1.10
C LYS A 448 -16.33 -6.90 2.42
N LYS A 449 -15.48 -5.87 2.49
CA LYS A 449 -15.38 -4.98 3.67
C LYS A 449 -16.71 -4.26 3.97
N LEU A 450 -17.54 -4.00 2.97
CA LEU A 450 -18.83 -3.33 3.16
C LEU A 450 -19.85 -4.16 3.95
N TYR A 451 -19.63 -5.46 4.07
CA TYR A 451 -20.47 -6.32 4.93
C TYR A 451 -20.52 -5.82 6.38
N PHE A 452 -19.42 -5.26 6.88
CA PHE A 452 -19.36 -4.72 8.25
C PHE A 452 -20.01 -3.34 8.37
N TYR A 453 -20.41 -2.73 7.25
CA TYR A 453 -21.11 -1.44 7.18
C TYR A 453 -22.53 -1.60 6.61
N HIS A 454 -23.12 -2.81 6.72
CA HIS A 454 -24.41 -3.15 6.10
C HIS A 454 -25.57 -2.28 6.55
N GLN A 455 -25.54 -1.74 7.78
CA GLN A 455 -26.56 -0.81 8.27
C GLN A 455 -26.63 0.45 7.41
N HIS A 456 -25.48 0.94 6.94
CA HIS A 456 -25.40 2.10 6.04
C HIS A 456 -25.77 1.75 4.60
N LEU A 457 -25.54 0.51 4.16
CA LEU A 457 -25.93 0.03 2.83
C LEU A 457 -27.45 -0.07 2.64
N THR A 458 -28.22 -0.24 3.72
CA THR A 458 -29.69 -0.31 3.64
C THR A 458 -30.37 1.05 3.73
N THR A 459 -29.65 2.08 4.18
CA THR A 459 -30.15 3.45 4.32
C THR A 459 -29.84 4.35 3.13
N VAL A 460 -28.83 3.98 2.32
CA VAL A 460 -28.49 4.58 1.02
C VAL A 460 -29.15 3.75 -0.07
#